data_AF-A0A661F2W5-F1
#
_entry.id   AF-A0A661F2W5-F1
#
_cell.length_a   1.000
_cell.length_b   1.000
_cell.length_c   1.000
_cell.angle_alpha   90.00
_cell.angle_beta   90.00
_cell.angle_gamma   90.00
#
_symmetry.space_group_name_H-M   'P 1'
#
loop_
_entity.id
_entity.type
_entity.pdbx_description
1 polymer ?
#
loop_
_entity_poly.entity_id
_entity_poly.type
_entity_poly.pdbx_seq_one_letter_code
_entity_poly.pdbx_strand_id
1 'polypeptide(L)'
;MEDSEGRAMELRFYRDTTGREVDFIILEDGLPIQFIECKTSQGRRHRGLSYLKGKYPKIQAIQIDTQTTTDTISREGIRLVNVTKFLGELV
;
A
#
# COMPACT_ATOMS: atom_id res chain seq x y z
N MET A 1 -5.24 4.16 -18.72
CA MET A 1 -3.77 4.20 -18.69
C MET A 1 -3.32 2.76 -18.71
N GLU A 2 -2.20 2.45 -19.35
CA GLU A 2 -1.70 1.08 -19.45
C GLU A 2 -0.24 1.05 -18.97
N ASP A 3 0.19 -0.09 -18.45
CA ASP A 3 1.61 -0.32 -18.16
C ASP A 3 2.41 -0.73 -19.40
N SER A 4 3.69 -1.07 -19.24
CA SER A 4 4.56 -1.50 -20.34
C SER A 4 4.16 -2.83 -20.99
N GLU A 5 3.31 -3.62 -20.35
CA GLU A 5 2.78 -4.88 -20.85
C GLU A 5 1.37 -4.74 -21.45
N GLY A 6 0.82 -3.51 -21.49
CA GLY A 6 -0.53 -3.23 -22.01
C GLY A 6 -1.65 -3.53 -21.02
N ARG A 7 -1.35 -3.76 -19.73
CA ARG A 7 -2.37 -4.01 -18.70
C ARG A 7 -3.07 -2.72 -18.32
N ALA A 8 -4.38 -2.77 -18.14
CA ALA A 8 -5.19 -1.60 -17.76
C ALA A 8 -4.97 -1.25 -16.29
N MET A 9 -4.00 -0.36 -16.04
CA MET A 9 -3.60 0.07 -14.70
C MET A 9 -4.18 1.43 -14.33
N GLU A 10 -4.57 1.59 -13.07
CA GLU A 10 -4.92 2.89 -12.50
C GLU A 10 -4.22 3.13 -11.17
N LEU A 11 -3.86 4.39 -10.91
CA LEU A 11 -3.36 4.85 -9.62
C LEU A 11 -4.36 5.82 -9.02
N ARG A 12 -4.85 5.50 -7.82
CA ARG A 12 -5.80 6.33 -7.07
C ARG A 12 -5.28 6.57 -5.66
N PHE A 13 -5.86 7.51 -4.94
CA PHE A 13 -5.70 7.66 -3.49
C PHE A 13 -7.04 7.40 -2.80
N TYR A 14 -7.02 7.10 -1.51
CA TYR A 14 -8.24 6.93 -0.71
C TYR A 14 -8.33 8.01 0.36
N ARG A 15 -9.53 8.60 0.50
CA ARG A 15 -9.89 9.47 1.62
C ARG A 15 -11.36 9.28 1.97
N ASP A 16 -11.69 9.15 3.24
CA ASP A 16 -13.08 9.09 3.71
C ASP A 16 -13.50 10.33 4.53
N THR A 17 -14.80 10.42 4.83
CA THR A 17 -15.40 11.51 5.61
C THR A 17 -14.98 11.52 7.08
N THR A 18 -14.35 10.45 7.57
CA THR A 18 -13.80 10.35 8.92
C THR A 18 -12.31 10.70 8.98
N GLY A 19 -11.72 11.12 7.85
CA GLY A 19 -10.32 11.51 7.74
C GLY A 19 -9.34 10.34 7.67
N ARG A 20 -9.80 9.14 7.28
CA ARG A 20 -8.87 8.04 6.95
C ARG A 20 -8.32 8.26 5.56
N GLU A 21 -7.01 8.07 5.41
CA GLU A 21 -6.30 8.25 4.14
C GLU A 21 -5.40 7.04 3.86
N VAL A 22 -5.19 6.75 2.57
CA VAL A 22 -4.16 5.85 2.05
C VAL A 22 -3.61 6.48 0.77
N ASP A 23 -2.29 6.64 0.71
CA ASP A 23 -1.60 7.41 -0.34
C ASP A 23 -1.85 6.84 -1.74
N PHE A 24 -1.68 5.53 -1.90
CA PHE A 24 -1.83 4.88 -3.20
C PHE A 24 -2.69 3.62 -3.14
N ILE A 25 -3.58 3.52 -4.11
CA ILE A 25 -4.40 2.36 -4.45
C ILE A 25 -4.07 2.04 -5.91
N ILE A 26 -3.45 0.90 -6.13
CA ILE A 26 -3.18 0.40 -7.48
C ILE A 26 -4.35 -0.49 -7.89
N LEU A 27 -4.89 -0.23 -9.08
CA LEU A 27 -5.95 -1.03 -9.67
C LEU A 27 -5.46 -1.65 -10.98
N GLU A 28 -5.96 -2.85 -11.26
CA GLU A 28 -5.86 -3.55 -12.52
C GLU A 28 -7.28 -3.92 -12.94
N ASP A 29 -7.68 -3.61 -14.17
CA ASP A 29 -9.04 -3.83 -14.70
C ASP A 29 -10.15 -3.26 -13.78
N GLY A 30 -9.87 -2.10 -13.16
CA GLY A 30 -10.79 -1.44 -12.23
C GLY A 30 -10.93 -2.10 -10.85
N LEU A 31 -10.15 -3.15 -10.56
CA LEU A 31 -10.12 -3.83 -9.27
C LEU A 31 -8.85 -3.49 -8.48
N PRO A 32 -8.93 -3.20 -7.17
CA PRO A 32 -7.76 -2.90 -6.38
C PRO A 32 -6.87 -4.14 -6.21
N ILE A 33 -5.58 -4.00 -6.46
CA ILE A 33 -4.58 -5.06 -6.27
C ILE A 33 -3.60 -4.75 -5.14
N GLN A 34 -3.38 -3.46 -4.83
CA GLN A 34 -2.44 -3.05 -3.79
C GLN A 34 -2.84 -1.74 -3.11
N PHE A 35 -2.64 -1.67 -1.80
CA PHE A 35 -2.76 -0.46 -0.98
C PHE A 35 -1.39 -0.12 -0.39
N ILE A 36 -0.95 1.13 -0.56
CA ILE A 36 0.37 1.57 -0.12
C ILE A 36 0.24 2.85 0.70
N GLU A 37 0.90 2.86 1.84
CA GLU A 37 1.12 4.03 2.69
C GLU A 37 2.62 4.31 2.78
N CYS A 38 3.02 5.56 2.54
CA CYS A 38 4.40 6.00 2.59
C CYS A 38 4.68 6.83 3.84
N LYS A 39 5.77 6.53 4.55
CA LYS A 39 6.19 7.28 5.74
C LYS A 39 7.67 7.66 5.68
N THR A 40 7.99 8.84 6.22
CA THR A 40 9.38 9.28 6.35
C THR A 40 10.08 8.62 7.53
N SER A 41 9.35 8.19 8.57
CA SER A 41 9.91 7.52 9.75
C SER A 41 9.23 6.20 10.06
N GLN A 42 9.89 5.37 10.89
CA GLN A 42 9.20 4.26 11.53
C GLN A 42 8.08 4.82 12.41
N GLY A 43 6.91 4.19 12.41
CA GLY A 43 5.78 4.74 13.13
C GLY A 43 4.54 3.85 13.12
N ARG A 44 3.56 4.23 13.95
CA ARG A 44 2.28 3.55 14.06
C ARG A 44 1.60 3.45 12.69
N ARG A 45 0.98 2.30 12.42
CA ARG A 45 0.17 2.03 11.22
C ARG A 45 -0.92 3.09 11.04
N HIS A 46 -1.17 3.49 9.80
CA HIS A 46 -2.23 4.46 9.51
C HIS A 46 -3.61 3.79 9.61
N ARG A 47 -4.57 4.49 10.22
CA ARG A 47 -5.93 3.94 10.43
C ARG A 47 -6.63 3.62 9.10
N GLY A 48 -6.31 4.35 8.03
CA GLY A 48 -6.85 4.09 6.70
C GLY A 48 -6.35 2.77 6.11
N LEU A 49 -5.05 2.51 6.17
CA LEU A 49 -4.48 1.28 5.62
C LEU A 49 -5.03 0.04 6.34
N SER A 50 -5.12 0.07 7.67
CA SER A 50 -5.75 -1.02 8.44
C SER A 50 -7.24 -1.17 8.15
N TYR A 51 -7.96 -0.07 7.95
CA TYR A 51 -9.39 -0.11 7.59
C TYR A 51 -9.59 -0.78 6.21
N LEU A 52 -8.84 -0.37 5.19
CA LEU A 52 -8.93 -0.97 3.86
C LEU A 52 -8.50 -2.44 3.87
N LYS A 53 -7.44 -2.79 4.61
CA LYS A 53 -7.03 -4.19 4.77
C LYS A 53 -8.11 -5.04 5.43
N GLY A 54 -8.82 -4.51 6.43
CA GLY A 54 -9.96 -5.17 7.04
C GLY A 54 -11.15 -5.35 6.08
N LYS A 55 -11.43 -4.34 5.24
CA LYS A 55 -12.52 -4.36 4.26
C LYS A 55 -12.22 -5.27 3.06
N TYR A 56 -10.95 -5.33 2.65
CA TYR A 56 -10.49 -6.10 1.50
C TYR A 56 -9.30 -7.00 1.90
N PRO A 57 -9.55 -8.07 2.67
CA PRO A 57 -8.50 -8.87 3.31
C PRO A 57 -7.58 -9.59 2.33
N LYS A 58 -8.04 -9.83 1.10
CA LYS A 58 -7.24 -10.48 0.04
C LYS A 58 -6.27 -9.52 -0.66
N ILE A 59 -6.48 -8.21 -0.55
CA ILE A 59 -5.66 -7.21 -1.22
C ILE A 59 -4.38 -6.96 -0.42
N GLN A 60 -3.27 -6.80 -1.13
CA GLN A 60 -1.98 -6.55 -0.48
C GLN A 60 -1.99 -5.14 0.12
N ALA A 61 -1.53 -5.03 1.37
CA ALA A 61 -1.39 -3.75 2.06
C ALA A 61 0.05 -3.61 2.53
N ILE A 62 0.67 -2.48 2.18
CA ILE A 62 2.09 -2.23 2.41
C ILE A 62 2.24 -0.86 3.07
N GLN A 63 3.00 -0.81 4.15
CA GLN A 63 3.56 0.42 4.66
C GLN A 63 5.04 0.46 4.30
N ILE A 64 5.43 1.50 3.59
CA ILE A 64 6.81 1.75 3.19
C ILE A 64 7.35 2.86 4.06
N ASP A 65 8.57 2.70 4.57
CA ASP A 65 9.27 3.82 5.22
C ASP A 65 10.77 3.84 4.91
N THR A 66 11.44 4.93 5.29
CA THR A 66 12.88 5.13 4.97
C THR A 66 13.84 4.55 6.01
N GLN A 67 13.33 4.15 7.18
CA GLN A 67 14.15 3.88 8.38
C GLN A 67 14.10 2.41 8.82
N THR A 68 13.06 1.68 8.45
CA THR A 68 12.86 0.27 8.76
C THR A 68 13.99 -0.56 8.16
N THR A 69 14.57 -1.45 8.95
CA THR A 69 15.67 -2.34 8.53
C THR A 69 15.22 -3.77 8.28
N THR A 70 13.96 -4.07 8.57
CA THR A 70 13.37 -5.41 8.48
C THR A 70 12.20 -5.42 7.50
N ASP A 71 11.87 -6.60 6.98
CA ASP A 71 10.68 -6.81 6.16
C ASP A 71 9.78 -7.77 6.89
N THR A 72 8.68 -7.26 7.43
CA THR A 72 7.82 -8.00 8.37
C THR A 72 6.36 -7.86 8.00
N ILE A 73 5.55 -8.81 8.47
CA ILE A 73 4.10 -8.76 8.31
C ILE A 73 3.49 -8.54 9.69
N SER A 74 2.64 -7.51 9.82
CA SER A 74 1.92 -7.24 11.06
C SER A 74 0.84 -8.29 11.33
N ARG A 75 0.27 -8.31 12.55
CA ARG A 75 -0.86 -9.19 12.90
C ARG A 75 -2.08 -8.99 12.00
N GLU A 76 -2.26 -7.78 11.47
CA GLU A 76 -3.32 -7.40 10.55
C GLU A 76 -3.01 -7.73 9.08
N GLY A 77 -1.87 -8.39 8.80
CA GLY A 77 -1.48 -8.79 7.45
C GLY A 77 -0.95 -7.64 6.59
N ILE A 78 -0.40 -6.58 7.21
CA ILE A 78 0.21 -5.45 6.51
C ILE A 78 1.72 -5.67 6.46
N ARG A 79 2.30 -5.63 5.25
CA ARG A 79 3.75 -5.68 5.07
C ARG A 79 4.37 -4.35 5.48
N LEU A 80 5.41 -4.39 6.30
CA LEU A 80 6.20 -3.24 6.72
C LEU A 80 7.59 -3.41 6.12
N VAL A 81 8.00 -2.50 5.25
CA VAL A 81 9.23 -2.67 4.46
C VAL A 81 9.93 -1.34 4.21
N ASN A 82 11.26 -1.40 4.08
CA ASN A 82 12.05 -0.24 3.66
C ASN A 82 11.77 0.14 2.21
N VAL A 83 11.74 1.44 1.90
CA VAL A 83 11.56 1.98 0.55
C VAL A 83 12.55 1.41 -0.46
N THR A 84 13.83 1.31 -0.10
CA THR A 84 14.87 0.81 -1.01
C THR A 84 14.62 -0.65 -1.39
N LYS A 85 14.18 -1.46 -0.43
CA LYS A 85 13.85 -2.86 -0.68
C LYS A 85 12.61 -2.97 -1.56
N PHE A 86 11.54 -2.24 -1.23
CA PHE A 86 10.29 -2.27 -2.00
C PHE A 86 10.50 -1.85 -3.46
N LEU A 87 11.21 -0.74 -3.70
CA LEU A 87 11.45 -0.26 -5.06
C LEU A 87 12.30 -1.24 -5.88
N GLY A 88 13.22 -1.99 -5.25
CA GLY A 88 14.00 -3.02 -5.92
C GLY A 88 13.20 -4.26 -6.36
N GLU A 89 11.95 -4.40 -5.90
CA GLU A 89 11.05 -5.50 -6.28
C GLU A 89 10.11 -5.11 -7.44
N LEU A 90 10.08 -3.83 -7.83
CA LEU A 90 9.29 -3.36 -8.96
C LEU A 90 10.12 -3.55 -10.25
N VAL A 91 9.90 -4.67 -10.93
CA VAL A 91 10.52 -5.01 -12.22
C VAL A 91 9.44 -5.42 -13.21
#